data_AF-A0A2W6UN84-F1
#
_entry.id   AF-A0A2W6UN84-F1
#
_cell.length_a   1.000
_cell.length_b   1.000
_cell.length_c   1.000
_cell.angle_alpha   90.00
_cell.angle_beta   90.00
_cell.angle_gamma   90.00
#
_symmetry.space_group_name_H-M   'P 1'
#
loop_
_entity.id
_entity.type
_entity.pdbx_description
1 polymer ?
#
loop_
_entity_poly.entity_id
_entity_poly.type
_entity_poly.pdbx_seq_one_letter_code
_entity_poly.pdbx_strand_id
1 'polypeptide(L)'
;MISFNCLPEHETLGEFARRECVESIDIRFCRNDAEAGADEAFIATCAPAEAEFATIYGITDLGEARAIHDVDLDAAGADELAAACRALFVAILAARRDPPDAAQRHQA
;
A
#
# COMPACT_ATOMS: atom_id res chain seq x y z
N MET A 1 5.12 14.55 -7.18
CA MET A 1 4.88 13.97 -5.85
C MET A 1 3.82 12.91 -6.07
N ILE A 2 4.10 11.64 -5.73
CA ILE A 2 3.17 10.54 -5.98
C ILE A 2 1.94 10.72 -5.09
N SER A 3 0.77 10.47 -5.65
CA SER A 3 -0.47 10.38 -4.89
C SER A 3 -0.75 8.90 -4.65
N PHE A 4 -0.84 8.51 -3.38
CA PHE A 4 -1.10 7.13 -2.99
C PHE A 4 -2.61 6.90 -2.99
N ASN A 5 -3.10 6.18 -4.00
CA ASN A 5 -4.54 6.04 -4.30
C ASN A 5 -5.31 5.11 -3.35
N CYS A 6 -4.64 4.33 -2.49
CA CYS A 6 -5.31 3.49 -1.49
C CYS A 6 -5.26 4.06 -0.07
N LEU A 7 -4.60 5.20 0.15
CA LEU A 7 -4.59 5.83 1.47
C LEU A 7 -5.95 6.45 1.80
N PRO A 8 -6.34 6.49 3.09
CA PRO A 8 -7.50 7.27 3.53
C PRO A 8 -7.41 8.73 3.09
N GLU A 9 -8.58 9.34 2.82
CA GLU A 9 -8.64 10.73 2.41
C GLU A 9 -7.92 11.65 3.41
N HIS A 10 -7.06 12.53 2.87
CA HIS A 10 -6.26 13.50 3.63
C HIS A 10 -5.16 12.92 4.52
N GLU A 11 -4.88 11.62 4.49
CA GLU A 11 -3.78 11.03 5.25
C GLU A 11 -2.48 11.01 4.43
N THR A 12 -1.37 11.45 5.04
CA THR A 12 -0.05 11.32 4.43
C THR A 12 0.53 9.92 4.67
N LEU A 13 1.43 9.49 3.79
CA LEU A 13 2.12 8.21 3.95
C LEU A 13 2.84 8.06 5.29
N GLY A 14 3.40 9.16 5.83
CA GLY A 14 4.10 9.15 7.11
C GLY A 14 3.15 8.97 8.30
N GLU A 15 2.00 9.65 8.28
CA GLU A 15 0.95 9.49 9.28
C GLU A 15 0.40 8.06 9.25
N PHE A 16 0.10 7.55 8.06
CA PHE A 16 -0.36 6.18 7.86
C PHE A 16 0.65 5.15 8.39
N ALA A 17 1.92 5.26 7.97
CA ALA A 17 2.96 4.31 8.39
C ALA A 17 3.17 4.31 9.92
N ARG A 18 3.03 5.46 10.57
CA ARG A 18 3.10 5.57 12.03
C ARG A 18 1.87 4.98 12.71
N ARG A 19 0.67 5.33 12.24
CA ARG A 19 -0.61 4.91 12.83
C ARG A 19 -0.81 3.40 12.72
N GLU A 20 -0.51 2.83 11.56
CA GLU A 20 -0.63 1.40 11.26
C GLU A 20 0.60 0.59 11.69
N CYS A 21 1.62 1.21 12.31
CA CYS A 21 2.86 0.54 12.69
C CYS A 21 3.50 -0.26 11.53
N VAL A 22 3.59 0.33 10.34
CA VAL A 22 4.12 -0.37 9.15
C VAL A 22 5.60 -0.67 9.31
N GLU A 23 5.99 -1.94 9.08
CA GLU A 23 7.36 -2.42 9.27
C GLU A 23 8.06 -2.87 7.99
N SER A 24 7.29 -3.32 6.99
CA SER A 24 7.84 -3.80 5.73
C SER A 24 6.92 -3.51 4.53
N ILE A 25 7.45 -3.72 3.34
CA ILE A 25 6.78 -3.46 2.07
C ILE A 25 6.52 -4.82 1.40
N ASP A 26 5.31 -5.01 0.91
CA ASP A 26 4.91 -6.17 0.11
C ASP A 26 4.30 -5.68 -1.20
N ILE A 27 4.59 -6.35 -2.31
CA ILE A 27 4.10 -6.00 -3.64
C ILE A 27 3.40 -7.22 -4.20
N ARG A 28 2.12 -7.07 -4.54
CA ARG A 28 1.30 -8.16 -5.06
C ARG A 28 0.80 -7.83 -6.44
N PHE A 29 0.88 -8.80 -7.33
CA PHE A 29 0.29 -8.73 -8.67
C PHE A 29 -1.20 -9.03 -8.57
N CYS A 30 -2.01 -8.15 -9.15
CA CYS A 30 -3.46 -8.13 -8.95
C CYS A 30 -4.19 -8.07 -10.29
N ARG A 31 -5.41 -8.62 -10.30
CA ARG A 31 -6.38 -8.47 -11.40
C ARG A 31 -7.78 -8.31 -10.84
N ASN A 32 -8.68 -7.67 -11.59
CA ASN A 32 -10.07 -7.56 -11.21
C ASN A 32 -10.88 -8.76 -11.73
N ASP A 33 -11.25 -9.66 -10.81
CA ASP A 33 -12.06 -10.86 -11.08
C ASP A 33 -13.57 -10.60 -10.91
N ALA A 34 -14.00 -9.34 -10.88
CA ALA A 34 -15.43 -9.00 -10.82
C ALA A 34 -16.18 -9.54 -12.04
N GLU A 35 -17.40 -10.06 -11.81
CA GLU A 35 -18.28 -10.45 -12.91
C GLU A 35 -18.61 -9.24 -13.79
N ALA A 36 -18.71 -9.46 -15.10
CA ALA A 36 -19.02 -8.39 -16.04
C ALA A 36 -20.37 -7.73 -15.68
N GLY A 37 -20.33 -6.43 -15.37
CA GLY A 37 -21.51 -5.66 -14.94
C GLY A 37 -21.75 -5.64 -13.44
N ALA A 38 -20.83 -6.16 -12.62
CA ALA A 38 -20.83 -5.93 -11.17
C ALA A 38 -20.52 -4.47 -10.85
N ASP A 39 -21.23 -3.93 -9.85
CA ASP A 39 -21.03 -2.55 -9.36
C ASP A 39 -19.74 -2.42 -8.53
N GLU A 40 -19.23 -3.53 -7.98
CA GLU A 40 -18.06 -3.55 -7.11
C GLU A 40 -16.92 -4.35 -7.75
N ALA A 41 -15.69 -3.83 -7.63
CA ALA A 41 -14.49 -4.53 -8.05
C ALA A 41 -14.18 -5.68 -7.08
N PHE A 42 -13.71 -6.80 -7.63
CA PHE A 42 -13.24 -7.94 -6.84
C PHE A 42 -11.77 -8.19 -7.16
N ILE A 43 -10.89 -7.61 -6.36
CA ILE A 43 -9.44 -7.66 -6.61
C ILE A 43 -8.85 -8.94 -6.05
N ALA A 44 -8.24 -9.75 -6.91
CA ALA A 44 -7.58 -10.99 -6.55
C ALA A 44 -6.08 -10.93 -6.86
N THR A 45 -5.27 -11.53 -5.99
CA THR A 45 -3.83 -11.72 -6.24
C THR A 45 -3.62 -12.86 -7.24
N CYS A 46 -2.74 -12.68 -8.21
CA CYS A 46 -2.52 -13.65 -9.29
C CYS A 46 -1.04 -13.78 -9.66
N ALA A 47 -0.74 -14.66 -10.63
CA ALA A 47 0.60 -14.78 -11.19
C ALA A 47 0.95 -13.53 -12.02
N PRO A 48 2.24 -13.10 -12.12
CA PRO A 48 2.60 -11.88 -12.82
C PRO A 48 2.15 -11.81 -14.29
N ALA A 49 2.05 -12.96 -14.98
CA ALA A 49 1.62 -13.02 -16.37
C ALA A 49 0.11 -12.78 -16.57
N GLU A 50 -0.68 -12.85 -15.49
CA GLU A 50 -2.14 -12.69 -15.49
C GLU A 50 -2.57 -11.34 -14.89
N ALA A 51 -1.60 -10.54 -14.45
CA ALA A 51 -1.83 -9.34 -13.67
C ALA A 51 -2.22 -8.16 -14.56
N GLU A 52 -3.12 -7.34 -14.06
CA GLU A 52 -3.56 -6.09 -14.68
C GLU A 52 -2.84 -4.89 -14.06
N PHE A 53 -2.51 -4.99 -12.77
CA PHE A 53 -1.80 -3.99 -11.98
C PHE A 53 -1.01 -4.67 -10.86
N ALA A 54 -0.21 -3.90 -10.12
CA ALA A 54 0.38 -4.34 -8.85
C ALA A 54 -0.06 -3.43 -7.71
N THR A 55 -0.39 -4.00 -6.56
CA THR A 55 -0.69 -3.26 -5.35
C THR A 55 0.51 -3.29 -4.42
N ILE A 56 0.91 -2.12 -3.94
CA ILE A 56 1.91 -1.91 -2.89
C ILE A 56 1.19 -1.93 -1.54
N TYR A 57 1.63 -2.81 -0.65
CA TYR A 57 1.15 -2.95 0.71
C TYR A 57 2.23 -2.54 1.71
N GLY A 58 1.80 -1.93 2.80
CA GLY A 58 2.55 -1.89 4.05
C GLY A 58 2.15 -3.08 4.91
N ILE A 59 3.12 -3.81 5.46
CA ILE A 59 2.87 -4.86 6.44
C ILE A 59 3.07 -4.27 7.83
N THR A 60 2.03 -4.35 8.67
CA THR A 60 2.04 -3.85 10.06
C THR A 60 2.88 -4.75 10.97
N ASP A 61 3.15 -4.29 12.19
CA ASP A 61 3.79 -5.06 13.26
C ASP A 61 2.97 -6.30 13.69
N LEU A 62 1.66 -6.32 13.41
CA LEU A 62 0.77 -7.48 13.58
C LEU A 62 0.77 -8.43 12.37
N GLY A 63 1.50 -8.11 11.30
CA GLY A 63 1.56 -8.89 10.08
C GLY A 63 0.38 -8.66 9.12
N GLU A 64 -0.43 -7.62 9.36
CA GLU A 64 -1.57 -7.28 8.50
C GLU A 64 -1.09 -6.50 7.28
N ALA A 65 -1.64 -6.82 6.11
CA ALA A 65 -1.35 -6.09 4.89
C ALA A 65 -2.34 -4.94 4.71
N ARG A 66 -1.84 -3.71 4.60
CA ARG A 66 -2.65 -2.51 4.32
C ARG A 66 -2.28 -1.96 2.95
N ALA A 67 -3.27 -1.83 2.08
CA ALA A 67 -3.06 -1.32 0.72
C ALA A 67 -2.65 0.15 0.78
N ILE A 68 -1.66 0.53 -0.03
CA ILE A 68 -1.12 1.89 -0.09
C ILE A 68 -1.30 2.46 -1.49
N HIS A 69 -1.02 1.67 -2.52
CA HIS A 69 -1.08 2.16 -3.89
C HIS A 69 -1.20 1.05 -4.94
N ASP A 70 -2.07 1.22 -5.91
CA ASP A 70 -2.10 0.44 -7.14
C ASP A 70 -1.29 1.12 -8.25
N VAL A 71 -0.43 0.35 -8.93
CA VAL A 71 0.42 0.79 -10.05
C VAL A 71 0.16 -0.03 -11.31
N ASP A 72 0.16 0.63 -12.46
CA ASP A 72 0.03 -0.03 -13.76
C ASP A 72 1.29 -0.84 -14.12
N LEU A 73 1.15 -1.88 -14.95
CA LEU A 73 2.25 -2.78 -15.34
C LEU A 73 2.93 -2.35 -16.64
N ASP A 74 3.31 -1.08 -16.73
CA ASP A 74 4.06 -0.53 -17.85
C ASP A 74 5.37 0.13 -17.39
N ALA A 75 6.09 0.76 -18.33
CA ALA A 75 7.36 1.41 -18.01
C ALA A 75 7.20 2.60 -17.04
N ALA A 76 6.10 3.35 -17.14
CA ALA A 76 5.85 4.47 -16.25
C ALA A 76 5.44 3.97 -14.85
N GLY A 77 4.64 2.91 -14.78
CA GLY A 77 4.29 2.24 -13.54
C GLY A 77 5.50 1.61 -12.84
N ALA A 78 6.51 1.14 -13.58
CA ALA A 78 7.77 0.67 -12.99
C ALA A 78 8.55 1.81 -12.31
N ASP A 79 8.60 3.00 -12.93
CA ASP A 79 9.21 4.19 -12.33
C ASP A 79 8.41 4.67 -11.11
N GLU A 80 7.07 4.63 -11.18
CA GLU A 80 6.16 4.97 -10.09
C GLU A 80 6.33 4.00 -8.90
N LEU A 81 6.37 2.70 -9.16
CA LEU A 81 6.64 1.66 -8.15
C LEU A 81 7.94 1.93 -7.40
N ALA A 82 9.02 2.20 -8.13
CA ALA A 82 10.33 2.48 -7.52
C ALA A 82 10.27 3.74 -6.64
N ALA A 83 9.60 4.79 -7.10
CA ALA A 83 9.45 6.03 -6.34
C ALA A 83 8.52 5.87 -5.12
N ALA A 84 7.46 5.07 -5.23
CA ALA A 84 6.53 4.73 -4.16
C ALA A 84 7.21 3.88 -3.07
N CYS A 85 7.92 2.82 -3.45
CA CYS A 85 8.70 1.99 -2.51
C CYS A 85 9.75 2.82 -1.77
N ARG A 86 10.45 3.72 -2.47
CA ARG A 86 11.41 4.64 -1.84
C ARG A 86 10.72 5.54 -0.80
N ALA A 87 9.59 6.12 -1.13
CA ALA A 87 8.84 6.98 -0.22
C ALA A 87 8.36 6.21 1.02
N LEU A 88 7.83 5.00 0.82
CA LEU A 88 7.36 4.14 1.91
C LEU A 88 8.49 3.69 2.83
N PHE A 89 9.64 3.32 2.27
CA PHE A 89 10.81 2.97 3.06
C PHE A 89 11.26 4.13 3.97
N VAL A 90 11.26 5.36 3.45
CA VAL A 90 11.57 6.56 4.24
C VAL A 90 10.51 6.81 5.31
N ALA A 91 9.22 6.64 4.99
CA ALA A 91 8.12 6.79 5.93
C ALA A 91 8.21 5.80 7.10
N ILE A 92 8.49 4.52 6.82
CA ILE A 92 8.72 3.48 7.84
C ILE A 92 9.87 3.87 8.78
N LEU A 93 11.00 4.33 8.22
CA LEU A 93 12.15 4.76 9.02
C LEU A 93 11.82 6.00 9.88
N ALA A 94 11.04 6.93 9.36
CA ALA A 94 10.60 8.11 10.10
C ALA A 94 9.63 7.73 11.24
N ALA A 95 8.65 6.87 10.97
CA ALA A 95 7.70 6.36 11.95
C ALA A 95 8.38 5.64 13.12
N ARG A 96 9.44 4.86 12.84
CA ARG A 96 10.23 4.20 13.90
C ARG A 96 10.99 5.15 14.81
N ARG A 97 11.33 6.36 14.34
CA ARG A 97 11.99 7.39 15.16
C ARG A 97 11.01 8.09 16.10
N ASP A 98 9.73 8.11 15.75
CA ASP A 98 8.67 8.77 16.50
C ASP A 98 7.43 7.84 16.58
N PRO A 99 7.52 6.75 17.36
CA PRO A 99 6.46 5.74 17.42
C PRO A 99 5.15 6.32 17.97
N PRO A 100 3.98 5.74 17.63
CA PRO A 100 2.71 6.14 18.22
C PRO A 100 2.69 5.88 19.74
N ASP A 101 2.04 6.78 20.47
CA ASP A 101 1.83 6.64 21.92
C ASP A 101 1.03 5.36 22.21
N ALA A 102 1.24 4.77 23.38
CA ALA A 102 0.61 3.50 23.75
C ALA A 102 -0.94 3.53 23.64
N ALA A 103 -1.56 4.70 23.84
CA ALA A 103 -3.01 4.88 23.68
C ALA A 103 -3.48 4.81 22.21
N GLN A 104 -2.63 5.15 21.25
CA GLN A 104 -2.96 5.15 19.82
C GLN A 104 -2.89 3.75 19.19
N ARG A 105 -2.10 2.84 19.78
CA ARG A 105 -1.96 1.44 19.30
C ARG A 105 -3.20 0.58 19.53
N HIS A 106 -4.12 1.00 20.39
CA HIS A 106 -5.33 0.24 20.74
C HIS A 106 -6.60 0.72 19.99
N GLN A 107 -6.46 1.67 19.07
CA GLN A 107 -7.59 2.28 18.35
C GLN A 107 -7.61 1.96 16.85
N ALA A 108 -6.66 1.16 16.35
CA ALA A 108 -6.58 0.72 14.96
C ALA A 108 -7.29 -0.62 14.75
#